data_AF-A0A0H5DPD4-F1
#
_entry.id   AF-A0A0H5DPD4-F1
#
_cell.length_a   1.000
_cell.length_b   1.000
_cell.length_c   1.000
_cell.angle_alpha   90.00
_cell.angle_beta   90.00
_cell.angle_gamma   90.00
#
_symmetry.space_group_name_H-M   'P 1'
#
loop_
_entity.id
_entity.type
_entity.pdbx_description
1 polymer ?
#
loop_
_entity_poly.entity_id
_entity_poly.type
_entity_poly.pdbx_seq_one_letter_code
_entity_poly.pdbx_strand_id
1 'polypeptide(L)'
;MHYFKAFVAGTVVPTLMLPIATLFLIRSGNEHLLQIPLLHLLPLIWGLWNVFYLAALKKILPKDENTQIAAAGALLGLIVALFAVFEAQIPGKLHAEHLKWVPLIGGPLIYAIVWRFIVKPLNRVFL
;
A
#
# COMPACT_ATOMS: atom_id res chain seq x y z
N MET A 1 10.95 -11.81 -18.08
CA MET A 1 10.90 -10.35 -17.84
C MET A 1 9.54 -9.85 -17.33
N HIS A 2 8.43 -10.53 -17.62
CA HIS A 2 7.08 -10.08 -17.22
C HIS A 2 6.96 -9.71 -15.71
N TYR A 3 7.38 -10.60 -14.80
CA TYR A 3 7.31 -10.33 -13.35
C TYR A 3 8.23 -9.19 -12.88
N PHE A 4 9.38 -8.97 -13.55
CA PHE A 4 10.26 -7.86 -13.22
C PHE A 4 9.60 -6.51 -13.58
N LYS A 5 8.94 -6.44 -14.74
CA LYS A 5 8.19 -5.24 -15.13
C LYS A 5 7.02 -4.96 -14.19
N ALA A 6 6.34 -6.01 -13.71
CA ALA A 6 5.29 -5.88 -12.71
C ALA A 6 5.82 -5.38 -11.37
N PHE A 7 6.97 -5.90 -10.92
CA PHE A 7 7.64 -5.43 -9.72
C PHE A 7 7.90 -3.92 -9.82
N VAL A 8 8.53 -3.47 -10.91
CA VAL A 8 8.80 -2.06 -11.17
C VAL A 8 7.51 -1.23 -11.18
N ALA A 9 6.46 -1.67 -11.90
CA ALA A 9 5.17 -0.97 -11.91
C ALA A 9 4.56 -0.82 -10.50
N GLY A 10 4.74 -1.83 -9.64
CA GLY A 10 4.27 -1.81 -8.26
C GLY A 10 5.08 -0.88 -7.34
N THR A 11 6.37 -0.65 -7.63
CA THR A 11 7.22 0.22 -6.80
C THR A 11 7.11 1.70 -7.14
N VAL A 12 6.66 2.08 -8.35
CA VAL A 12 6.61 3.49 -8.80
C VAL A 12 5.82 4.37 -7.83
N VAL A 13 4.57 4.02 -7.54
CA VAL A 13 3.66 4.83 -6.72
C VAL A 13 4.21 5.08 -5.31
N PRO A 14 4.54 4.04 -4.51
CA PRO A 14 5.06 4.25 -3.16
C PRO A 14 6.41 4.97 -3.16
N THR A 15 7.26 4.76 -4.17
CA THR A 15 8.54 5.49 -4.27
C THR A 15 8.33 6.98 -4.49
N LEU A 16 7.32 7.38 -5.27
CA LEU A 16 6.98 8.79 -5.48
C LEU A 16 6.28 9.41 -4.26
N MET A 17 5.46 8.63 -3.54
CA MET A 17 4.74 9.12 -2.37
C MET A 17 5.63 9.22 -1.13
N LEU A 18 6.64 8.36 -1.00
CA LEU A 18 7.47 8.27 0.21
C LEU A 18 8.18 9.60 0.55
N PRO A 19 8.84 10.32 -0.38
CA PRO A 19 9.44 11.62 -0.08
C PRO A 19 8.43 12.67 0.39
N ILE A 20 7.22 12.67 -0.21
CA ILE A 20 6.14 13.58 0.15
C ILE A 20 5.65 13.28 1.57
N ALA A 21 5.43 11.99 1.88
CA ALA A 21 5.05 11.54 3.21
C ALA A 21 6.13 11.88 4.26
N THR A 22 7.41 11.68 3.93
CA THR A 22 8.53 12.04 4.81
C THR A 22 8.57 13.55 5.10
N LEU A 23 8.41 14.39 4.07
CA LEU A 23 8.38 15.84 4.25
C LEU A 23 7.20 16.28 5.11
N PHE A 24 6.04 15.67 4.92
CA PHE A 24 4.87 15.91 5.76
C PHE A 24 5.10 15.50 7.22
N LEU A 25 5.70 14.34 7.47
CA LEU A 25 6.03 13.87 8.82
C LEU A 25 6.99 14.83 9.53
N ILE A 26 8.04 15.30 8.85
CA ILE A 26 8.97 16.29 9.41
C ILE A 26 8.26 17.61 9.72
N ARG A 27 7.44 18.12 8.79
CA ARG A 27 6.73 19.40 8.98
C ARG A 27 5.66 19.35 10.08
N SER A 28 5.14 18.16 10.38
CA SER A 28 4.13 17.95 11.42
C SER A 28 4.74 17.58 12.78
N GLY A 29 6.07 17.56 12.93
CA GLY A 29 6.76 17.19 14.19
C GLY A 29 6.67 15.70 14.52
N ASN A 30 6.42 14.86 13.51
CA ASN A 30 6.26 13.41 13.63
C ASN A 30 7.45 12.64 13.03
N GLU A 31 8.65 13.23 13.01
CA GLU A 31 9.86 12.60 12.45
C GLU A 31 10.26 11.30 13.16
N HIS A 32 9.82 11.10 14.41
CA HIS A 32 10.00 9.84 15.13
C HIS A 32 9.35 8.65 14.41
N LEU A 33 8.30 8.86 13.60
CA LEU A 33 7.68 7.82 12.78
C LEU A 33 8.57 7.36 11.63
N LEU A 34 9.56 8.16 11.23
CA LEU A 34 10.55 7.78 10.21
C LEU A 34 11.51 6.68 10.71
N GLN A 35 11.53 6.40 12.02
CA GLN A 35 12.32 5.30 12.57
C GLN A 35 11.67 3.93 12.31
N ILE A 36 10.41 3.88 11.86
CA ILE A 36 9.71 2.64 11.54
C ILE A 36 10.29 2.04 10.25
N PRO A 37 11.02 0.91 10.30
CA PRO A 37 11.70 0.37 9.11
C PRO A 37 10.73 0.02 7.99
N LEU A 38 9.51 -0.42 8.35
CA LEU A 38 8.48 -0.79 7.39
C LEU A 38 8.08 0.36 6.46
N LEU A 39 8.14 1.61 6.93
CA LEU A 39 7.80 2.78 6.13
C LEU A 39 8.72 2.93 4.92
N HIS A 40 10.00 2.63 5.09
CA HIS A 40 11.01 2.65 4.03
C HIS A 40 10.96 1.43 3.10
N LEU A 41 10.39 0.32 3.60
CA LEU A 41 10.21 -0.92 2.84
C LEU A 41 8.89 -0.96 2.06
N LEU A 42 8.00 0.03 2.22
CA LEU A 42 6.72 0.10 1.50
C LEU A 42 6.86 -0.06 -0.02
N PRO A 43 7.83 0.57 -0.71
CA PRO A 43 8.01 0.36 -2.14
C PRO A 43 8.30 -1.09 -2.51
N LEU A 44 9.14 -1.77 -1.72
CA LEU A 44 9.46 -3.18 -1.93
C LEU A 44 8.23 -4.06 -1.70
N ILE A 45 7.50 -3.84 -0.61
CA ILE A 45 6.30 -4.60 -0.26
C ILE A 45 5.24 -4.48 -1.36
N TRP A 46 5.01 -3.27 -1.87
CA TRP A 46 4.07 -3.04 -2.97
C TRP A 46 4.52 -3.70 -4.28
N GLY A 47 5.81 -3.61 -4.61
CA GLY A 47 6.37 -4.29 -5.79
C GLY A 47 6.16 -5.80 -5.72
N LEU A 48 6.50 -6.42 -4.58
CA LEU A 48 6.30 -7.85 -4.35
C LEU A 48 4.82 -8.22 -4.37
N TRP A 49 3.95 -7.40 -3.78
CA TRP A 49 2.50 -7.63 -3.79
C TRP A 49 1.92 -7.57 -5.19
N ASN A 50 2.38 -6.67 -6.05
CA ASN A 50 1.93 -6.59 -7.44
C ASN A 50 2.36 -7.83 -8.25
N VAL A 51 3.57 -8.35 -8.00
CA VAL A 51 4.01 -9.63 -8.58
C VAL A 51 3.16 -10.78 -8.08
N PHE A 52 2.91 -10.84 -6.76
CA PHE A 52 2.07 -11.87 -6.17
C PHE A 52 0.63 -11.84 -6.72
N TYR A 53 0.10 -10.63 -6.94
CA TYR A 53 -1.19 -10.43 -7.57
C TYR A 53 -1.25 -11.10 -8.95
N LEU A 54 -0.27 -10.82 -9.82
CA LEU A 54 -0.25 -11.36 -11.18
C LEU A 54 0.04 -12.86 -11.22
N ALA A 55 0.92 -13.35 -10.34
CA ALA A 55 1.36 -14.74 -10.33
C ALA A 55 0.30 -15.69 -9.73
N ALA A 56 -0.37 -15.25 -8.65
CA ALA A 56 -1.25 -16.08 -7.83
C ALA A 56 -2.68 -15.52 -7.75
N LEU A 57 -2.87 -14.32 -7.18
CA LEU A 57 -4.22 -13.85 -6.82
C LEU A 57 -5.15 -13.67 -8.03
N LYS A 58 -4.62 -13.28 -9.19
CA LYS A 58 -5.39 -13.16 -10.44
C LYS A 58 -6.10 -14.46 -10.84
N LYS A 59 -5.56 -15.62 -10.43
CA LYS A 59 -6.14 -16.95 -10.69
C LYS A 59 -7.20 -17.36 -9.67
N ILE A 60 -7.20 -16.75 -8.49
CA ILE A 60 -8.04 -17.12 -7.34
C ILE A 60 -9.25 -16.17 -7.21
N LEU A 61 -9.04 -14.89 -7.52
CA LEU A 61 -10.05 -13.84 -7.36
C LEU A 61 -11.12 -13.89 -8.49
N PRO A 62 -12.31 -13.28 -8.28
CA PRO A 62 -13.44 -13.34 -9.22
C PRO A 62 -13.08 -12.91 -10.65
N LYS A 63 -13.76 -13.39 -11.69
CA LYS A 63 -13.34 -13.12 -13.09
C LYS A 63 -13.29 -11.64 -13.52
N ASP A 64 -13.96 -10.74 -12.81
CA ASP A 64 -13.96 -9.31 -13.14
C ASP A 64 -12.62 -8.64 -12.74
N GLU A 65 -11.83 -8.24 -13.74
CA GLU A 65 -10.51 -7.62 -13.57
C GLU A 65 -10.54 -6.42 -12.60
N ASN A 66 -11.59 -5.59 -12.66
CA ASN A 66 -11.70 -4.42 -11.78
C ASN A 66 -11.84 -4.83 -10.32
N THR A 67 -12.71 -5.81 -10.05
CA THR A 67 -12.93 -6.36 -8.72
C THR A 67 -11.69 -7.09 -8.21
N GLN A 68 -10.98 -7.85 -9.05
CA GLN A 68 -9.73 -8.52 -8.66
C GLN A 68 -8.67 -7.52 -8.19
N ILE A 69 -8.43 -6.47 -8.97
CA ILE A 69 -7.40 -5.48 -8.67
C ILE A 69 -7.78 -4.68 -7.42
N ALA A 70 -9.05 -4.28 -7.30
CA ALA A 70 -9.54 -3.58 -6.13
C ALA A 70 -9.44 -4.45 -4.86
N ALA A 71 -9.77 -5.73 -4.95
CA ALA A 71 -9.64 -6.68 -3.84
C ALA A 71 -8.17 -6.90 -3.45
N ALA A 72 -7.26 -7.04 -4.42
CA ALA A 72 -5.84 -7.15 -4.16
C ALA A 72 -5.29 -5.89 -3.46
N GLY A 73 -5.73 -4.70 -3.87
CA GLY A 73 -5.41 -3.46 -3.17
C GLY A 73 -5.99 -3.44 -1.75
N ALA A 74 -7.27 -3.73 -1.59
CA ALA A 74 -7.94 -3.74 -0.29
C ALA A 74 -7.27 -4.69 0.71
N LEU A 75 -6.87 -5.89 0.27
CA LEU A 75 -6.14 -6.86 1.08
C LEU A 75 -4.79 -6.30 1.56
N LEU A 76 -4.01 -5.69 0.66
CA LEU A 76 -2.75 -5.08 1.09
C LEU A 76 -3.00 -3.89 2.04
N GLY A 77 -4.00 -3.05 1.74
CA GLY A 77 -4.38 -1.93 2.59
C GLY A 77 -4.77 -2.38 3.99
N LEU A 78 -5.47 -3.53 4.10
CA LEU A 78 -5.81 -4.15 5.37
C LEU A 78 -4.56 -4.64 6.11
N ILE A 79 -3.65 -5.35 5.43
CA ILE A 79 -2.41 -5.84 6.05
C ILE A 79 -1.56 -4.66 6.57
N VAL A 80 -1.40 -3.61 5.77
CA VAL A 80 -0.66 -2.40 6.15
C VAL A 80 -1.35 -1.69 7.32
N ALA A 81 -2.68 -1.57 7.30
CA ALA A 81 -3.43 -0.94 8.37
C ALA A 81 -3.36 -1.74 9.68
N LEU A 82 -3.46 -3.07 9.64
CA LEU A 82 -3.30 -3.94 10.80
C LEU A 82 -1.92 -3.77 11.42
N PHE A 83 -0.87 -3.79 10.60
CA PHE A 83 0.48 -3.53 11.10
C PHE A 83 0.61 -2.13 11.71
N ALA A 84 0.10 -1.10 11.03
CA ALA A 84 0.15 0.28 11.49
C ALA A 84 -0.54 0.47 12.86
N VAL A 85 -1.67 -0.18 13.07
CA VAL A 85 -2.48 -0.05 14.29
C VAL A 85 -1.93 -0.89 15.43
N PHE A 86 -1.63 -2.17 15.19
CA PHE A 86 -1.32 -3.11 16.26
C PHE A 86 0.17 -3.23 16.56
N GLU A 87 1.02 -3.30 15.52
CA GLU A 87 2.47 -3.49 15.70
C GLU A 87 3.19 -2.16 15.83
N ALA A 88 2.98 -1.24 14.90
CA ALA A 88 3.64 0.06 14.90
C ALA A 88 3.01 1.06 15.88
N GLN A 89 1.79 0.77 16.35
CA GLN A 89 1.01 1.56 17.31
C GLN A 89 0.90 3.04 16.91
N ILE A 90 0.74 3.31 15.59
CA ILE A 90 0.71 4.67 15.04
C ILE A 90 -0.36 5.55 15.70
N PRO A 91 -1.62 5.09 15.93
CA PRO A 91 -2.62 5.91 16.61
C PRO A 91 -2.21 6.35 18.02
N GLY A 92 -1.51 5.49 18.76
CA GLY A 92 -0.99 5.82 20.10
C GLY A 92 0.13 6.86 20.02
N LYS A 93 1.08 6.70 19.09
CA LYS A 93 2.17 7.66 18.85
C LYS A 93 1.66 9.04 18.40
N LEU A 94 0.52 9.08 17.71
CA LEU A 94 -0.15 10.31 17.29
C LEU A 94 -1.12 10.88 18.34
N HIS A 95 -1.20 10.30 19.53
CA HIS A 95 -2.16 10.69 20.59
C HIS A 95 -3.64 10.66 20.09
N ALA A 96 -3.93 9.75 19.17
CA ALA A 96 -5.21 9.64 18.45
C ALA A 96 -5.82 8.24 18.55
N GLU A 97 -5.72 7.59 19.71
CA GLU A 97 -6.17 6.21 19.92
C GLU A 97 -7.64 5.98 19.61
N HIS A 98 -8.48 7.00 19.84
CA HIS A 98 -9.91 6.98 19.50
C HIS A 98 -10.16 6.79 18.00
N LEU A 99 -9.18 7.12 17.15
CA LEU A 99 -9.24 6.98 15.69
C LEU A 99 -8.64 5.67 15.18
N LYS A 100 -8.29 4.70 16.03
CA LYS A 100 -7.67 3.43 15.60
C LYS A 100 -8.45 2.65 14.54
N TRP A 101 -9.77 2.84 14.46
CA TRP A 101 -10.63 2.20 13.46
C TRP A 101 -10.59 2.87 12.09
N VAL A 102 -10.24 4.16 12.03
CA VAL A 102 -10.14 4.93 10.78
C VAL A 102 -9.16 4.29 9.80
N PRO A 103 -7.90 3.97 10.16
CA PRO A 103 -6.98 3.31 9.23
C PRO A 103 -7.42 1.89 8.86
N LEU A 104 -8.14 1.17 9.72
CA LEU A 104 -8.62 -0.19 9.44
C LEU A 104 -9.72 -0.23 8.38
N ILE A 105 -10.51 0.85 8.25
CA ILE A 105 -11.57 0.96 7.24
C ILE A 105 -11.05 1.76 6.03
N GLY A 106 -10.44 2.91 6.31
CA GLY A 106 -9.93 3.82 5.29
C GLY A 106 -8.73 3.28 4.53
N GLY A 107 -7.82 2.54 5.20
CA GLY A 107 -6.65 1.93 4.57
C GLY A 107 -7.00 0.98 3.41
N PRO A 108 -7.84 -0.05 3.65
CA PRO A 108 -8.34 -0.93 2.59
C PRO A 108 -9.03 -0.18 1.46
N LEU A 109 -9.86 0.84 1.77
CA LEU A 109 -10.59 1.61 0.77
C LEU A 109 -9.65 2.43 -0.11
N ILE A 110 -8.72 3.17 0.50
CA ILE A 110 -7.73 3.99 -0.23
C ILE A 110 -6.87 3.09 -1.11
N TYR A 111 -6.40 1.96 -0.59
CA TYR A 111 -5.61 1.02 -1.39
C TYR A 111 -6.45 0.40 -2.51
N ALA A 112 -7.71 0.03 -2.30
CA ALA A 112 -8.56 -0.46 -3.38
C ALA A 112 -8.68 0.56 -4.53
N ILE A 113 -8.85 1.85 -4.20
CA ILE A 113 -8.91 2.95 -5.16
C ILE A 113 -7.56 3.10 -5.88
N VAL A 114 -6.45 3.19 -5.15
CA VAL A 114 -5.11 3.35 -5.73
C VAL A 114 -4.78 2.18 -6.67
N TRP A 115 -5.14 0.96 -6.30
CA TRP A 115 -4.89 -0.20 -7.16
C TRP A 115 -5.71 -0.14 -8.44
N ARG A 116 -6.99 0.20 -8.32
CA ARG A 116 -7.90 0.30 -9.47
C ARG A 116 -7.51 1.40 -10.45
N PHE A 117 -7.11 2.57 -9.95
CA PHE A 117 -6.92 3.76 -10.79
C PHE A 117 -5.46 4.08 -11.10
N ILE A 118 -4.49 3.54 -10.35
CA ILE A 118 -3.07 3.83 -10.56
C ILE A 118 -2.32 2.56 -10.93
N VAL A 119 -2.38 1.53 -10.10
CA VAL A 119 -1.61 0.28 -10.34
C VAL A 119 -2.11 -0.44 -11.60
N LYS A 120 -3.42 -0.47 -11.86
CA LYS A 120 -3.98 -1.06 -13.07
C LYS A 120 -3.47 -0.39 -14.36
N PRO A 121 -3.57 0.94 -14.55
CA PRO A 121 -2.95 1.59 -15.70
C PRO A 121 -1.44 1.36 -15.80
N LEU A 122 -0.71 1.44 -14.69
CA LEU A 122 0.74 1.18 -14.70
C LEU A 122 1.04 -0.24 -15.19
N ASN A 123 0.33 -1.24 -14.69
CA ASN A 123 0.45 -2.61 -15.16
C ASN A 123 0.17 -2.74 -16.65
N ARG A 124 -0.78 -1.99 -17.23
CA ARG A 124 -1.05 -2.01 -18.67
C ARG A 124 0.04 -1.34 -19.51
N VAL A 125 0.76 -0.37 -18.96
CA VAL A 125 1.87 0.31 -19.66
C VAL A 125 3.14 -0.53 -19.61
N PHE A 126 3.40 -1.17 -18.47
CA PHE A 126 4.62 -1.93 -18.24
C PHE A 126 4.55 -3.39 -18.72
N LEU A 127 3.39 -4.05 -18.72
CA LEU A 127 3.24 -5.49 -19.03
C LEU A 127 2.69 -5.73 -20.43
#